data_AF-A0A8J6IE64-F1
#
_entry.id   AF-A0A8J6IE64-F1
#
_cell.length_a   1.000
_cell.length_b   1.000
_cell.length_c   1.000
_cell.angle_alpha   90.00
_cell.angle_beta   90.00
_cell.angle_gamma   90.00
#
_symmetry.space_group_name_H-M   'P 1'
#
loop_
_entity.id
_entity.type
_entity.pdbx_description
1 polymer ?
#
loop_
_entity_poly.entity_id
_entity_poly.type
_entity_poly.pdbx_seq_one_letter_code
_entity_poly.pdbx_strand_id
1 'polypeptide(L)'
;MAVVASCSSASAVGNGSTDRAAERLMRQLSSPHQSSAEGLTRAAVYFTRNEAESAVLEAEQLKPGKIEDPLARMVFRFHDPGSLSGFSRSDPVTACYEARFNYYGVVGSAHRVSCPKLAQPLTP
;
A
#
# COMPACT_ATOMS: atom_id res chain seq x y z
N MET A 1 29.13 23.92 14.29
CA MET A 1 28.08 23.99 13.25
C MET A 1 27.03 22.96 13.59
N ALA A 2 25.89 23.39 14.12
CA ALA A 2 24.80 22.51 14.50
C ALA A 2 23.88 22.29 13.28
N VAL A 3 23.77 21.06 12.80
CA VAL A 3 22.82 20.69 11.74
C VAL A 3 21.48 20.48 12.41
N VAL A 4 20.58 21.44 12.27
CA VAL A 4 19.17 21.29 12.63
C VAL A 4 18.55 20.38 11.57
N ALA A 5 18.40 19.10 11.90
CA ALA A 5 17.64 18.16 11.10
C ALA A 5 16.16 18.55 11.19
N SER A 6 15.70 19.27 10.16
CA SER A 6 14.29 19.62 10.00
C SER A 6 13.50 18.32 9.87
N CYS A 7 12.80 17.92 10.93
CA CYS A 7 11.75 16.90 10.85
C CYS A 7 10.59 17.47 10.04
N SER A 8 10.72 17.41 8.71
CA SER A 8 9.57 17.54 7.83
C SER A 8 8.69 16.32 8.07
N SER A 9 7.68 16.49 8.93
CA SER A 9 6.50 15.64 8.98
C SER A 9 5.78 15.76 7.62
N ALA A 10 6.36 15.16 6.59
CA ALA A 10 5.75 15.07 5.28
C ALA A 10 4.51 14.19 5.47
N SER A 11 3.34 14.82 5.58
CA SER A 11 2.07 14.12 5.43
C SER A 11 2.21 13.27 4.17
N ALA A 12 2.16 11.95 4.32
CA ALA A 12 2.44 11.04 3.22
C ALA A 12 1.52 11.42 2.04
N VAL A 13 2.17 11.71 0.91
CA VAL A 13 1.57 12.22 -0.32
C VAL A 13 0.44 11.27 -0.73
N GLY A 14 -0.76 11.80 -1.01
CA GLY A 14 -1.92 10.99 -1.38
C GLY A 14 -3.22 11.81 -1.46
N ASN A 15 -4.21 11.27 -2.16
CA ASN A 15 -5.52 11.90 -2.33
C ASN A 15 -6.65 10.86 -2.08
N GLY A 16 -7.91 11.30 -2.16
CA GLY A 16 -9.04 10.39 -1.94
C GLY A 16 -9.16 9.26 -2.96
N SER A 17 -8.57 9.40 -4.16
CA SER A 17 -8.53 8.33 -5.17
C SER A 17 -7.60 7.21 -4.73
N THR A 18 -6.36 7.57 -4.36
CA THR A 18 -5.35 6.61 -3.88
C THR A 18 -5.79 5.93 -2.57
N ASP A 19 -6.49 6.66 -1.68
CA ASP A 19 -7.04 6.08 -0.46
C ASP A 19 -8.09 5.00 -0.76
N ARG A 20 -9.04 5.30 -1.65
CA ARG A 20 -10.08 4.35 -2.06
C ARG A 20 -9.52 3.14 -2.77
N ALA A 21 -8.47 3.32 -3.58
CA ALA A 21 -7.77 2.22 -4.24
C ALA A 21 -7.09 1.31 -3.21
N ALA A 22 -6.35 1.88 -2.25
CA ALA A 22 -5.71 1.13 -1.18
C ALA A 22 -6.74 0.33 -0.36
N GLU A 23 -7.82 0.97 0.08
CA GLU A 23 -8.87 0.27 0.84
C GLU A 23 -9.53 -0.87 0.05
N ARG A 24 -9.79 -0.66 -1.25
CA ARG A 24 -10.37 -1.69 -2.11
C ARG A 24 -9.43 -2.89 -2.23
N LEU A 25 -8.14 -2.65 -2.46
CA LEU A 25 -7.16 -3.72 -2.53
C LEU A 25 -7.05 -4.48 -1.20
N MET A 26 -7.03 -3.79 -0.05
CA MET A 26 -6.97 -4.46 1.25
C MET A 26 -8.19 -5.36 1.51
N ARG A 27 -9.39 -4.90 1.11
CA ARG A 27 -10.60 -5.71 1.19
C ARG A 27 -10.53 -6.95 0.30
N GLN A 28 -10.01 -6.82 -0.92
CA GLN A 28 -9.81 -7.95 -1.84
C GLN A 28 -8.75 -8.92 -1.32
N LEU A 29 -7.67 -8.44 -0.72
CA LEU A 29 -6.62 -9.29 -0.15
C LEU A 29 -7.05 -10.00 1.14
N SER A 30 -8.08 -9.49 1.83
CA SER A 30 -8.63 -10.14 3.01
C SER A 30 -9.44 -11.40 2.67
N SER A 31 -9.80 -11.63 1.40
CA SER A 31 -10.53 -12.83 0.96
C SER A 31 -10.24 -13.21 -0.50
N PRO A 32 -9.75 -14.43 -0.79
CA PRO A 32 -9.56 -15.55 0.12
C PRO A 32 -8.34 -15.37 1.04
N HIS A 33 -8.43 -15.95 2.24
CA HIS A 33 -7.36 -15.90 3.24
C HIS A 33 -6.02 -16.39 2.68
N GLN A 34 -4.96 -15.63 2.96
CA GLN A 34 -3.58 -15.96 2.62
C GLN A 34 -2.78 -16.19 3.91
N SER A 35 -2.10 -17.33 4.01
CA SER A 35 -1.32 -17.70 5.20
C SER A 35 0.12 -17.16 5.19
N SER A 36 0.54 -16.44 4.15
CA SER A 36 1.90 -15.91 4.02
C SER A 36 1.97 -14.59 3.26
N ALA A 37 3.06 -13.85 3.48
CA ALA A 37 3.39 -12.63 2.73
C ALA A 37 3.55 -12.91 1.23
N GLU A 38 4.08 -14.08 0.87
CA GLU A 38 4.24 -14.48 -0.54
C GLU A 38 2.88 -14.75 -1.21
N GLY A 39 1.96 -15.43 -0.52
CA GLY A 39 0.59 -15.64 -1.00
C GLY A 39 -0.15 -14.32 -1.18
N LEU A 40 -0.02 -13.41 -0.21
CA LEU A 40 -0.55 -12.06 -0.31
C LEU A 40 0.06 -11.27 -1.47
N THR A 41 1.36 -11.39 -1.72
CA THR A 41 2.04 -10.73 -2.85
C THR A 41 1.51 -11.25 -4.19
N ARG A 42 1.35 -12.57 -4.34
CA ARG A 42 0.75 -13.18 -5.54
C ARG A 42 -0.69 -12.71 -5.75
N ALA A 43 -1.49 -12.72 -4.70
CA ALA A 43 -2.87 -12.22 -4.76
C ALA A 43 -2.92 -10.73 -5.12
N ALA A 44 -2.04 -9.92 -4.55
CA ALA A 44 -1.97 -8.49 -4.84
C ALA A 44 -1.61 -8.23 -6.29
N VAL A 45 -0.55 -8.85 -6.81
CA VAL A 45 -0.18 -8.75 -8.23
C VAL A 45 -1.31 -9.23 -9.14
N TYR A 46 -2.03 -10.29 -8.76
CA TYR A 46 -3.20 -10.75 -9.51
C TYR A 46 -4.31 -9.69 -9.57
N PHE A 47 -4.64 -9.04 -8.46
CA PHE A 47 -5.69 -8.01 -8.42
C PHE A 47 -5.26 -6.70 -9.07
N THR A 48 -3.98 -6.32 -8.98
CA THR A 48 -3.45 -5.08 -9.55
C THR A 48 -2.98 -5.21 -11.00
N ARG A 49 -2.99 -6.42 -11.60
CA ARG A 49 -2.45 -6.65 -12.96
C ARG A 49 -3.03 -5.73 -14.05
N ASN A 50 -4.27 -5.27 -13.88
CA ASN A 50 -4.96 -4.40 -14.83
C ASN A 50 -4.96 -2.93 -14.35
N GLU A 51 -4.48 -2.67 -13.15
CA GLU A 51 -4.27 -1.34 -12.60
C GLU A 51 -2.80 -1.00 -12.87
N ALA A 52 -2.49 -0.48 -14.06
CA ALA A 52 -1.14 -0.12 -14.50
C ALA A 52 -0.39 0.83 -13.53
N GLU A 53 -1.12 1.40 -12.58
CA GLU A 53 -0.72 2.42 -11.66
C GLU A 53 -0.62 1.93 -10.21
N SER A 54 -0.85 0.64 -9.93
CA SER A 54 -0.65 0.04 -8.60
C SER A 54 0.42 -1.04 -8.58
N ALA A 55 1.23 -1.06 -7.52
CA ALA A 55 2.36 -1.97 -7.37
C ALA A 55 2.57 -2.36 -5.91
N VAL A 56 2.96 -3.62 -5.67
CA VAL A 56 3.48 -4.05 -4.37
C VAL A 56 4.97 -3.68 -4.33
N LEU A 57 5.41 -2.95 -3.32
CA LEU A 57 6.81 -2.52 -3.16
C LEU A 57 7.57 -3.36 -2.16
N GLU A 58 6.91 -3.75 -1.07
CA GLU A 58 7.50 -4.56 0.00
C GLU A 58 6.49 -5.57 0.51
N ALA A 59 6.96 -6.76 0.86
CA ALA A 59 6.19 -7.80 1.53
C ALA A 59 7.09 -8.50 2.54
N GLU A 60 6.75 -8.34 3.81
CA GLU A 60 7.51 -8.89 4.93
C GLU A 60 6.67 -9.94 5.65
N GLN A 61 7.20 -11.15 5.77
CA GLN A 61 6.62 -12.19 6.61
C GLN A 61 6.95 -11.90 8.07
N LEU A 62 5.91 -11.76 8.89
CA LEU A 62 6.01 -11.61 10.33
C LEU A 62 5.80 -12.96 11.02
N LYS A 63 6.25 -13.06 12.27
CA LYS A 63 6.06 -14.24 13.14
C LYS A 63 4.97 -13.92 14.17
N PRO A 64 3.70 -14.25 13.89
CA PRO A 64 2.61 -13.96 14.82
C PRO A 64 2.73 -14.86 16.06
N GLY A 65 2.48 -14.30 17.25
CA GLY A 65 2.41 -15.07 18.49
C GLY A 65 1.02 -15.68 18.73
N LYS A 66 -0.01 -15.06 18.15
CA LYS A 66 -1.41 -15.46 18.19
C LYS A 66 -2.06 -15.30 16.80
N ILE A 67 -3.23 -15.89 16.61
CA ILE A 67 -3.94 -15.86 15.31
C ILE A 67 -4.40 -14.45 14.91
N GLU A 68 -4.62 -13.58 15.89
CA GLU A 68 -4.99 -12.18 15.70
C GLU A 68 -3.79 -11.27 15.38
N ASP A 69 -2.57 -11.72 15.68
CA ASP A 69 -1.37 -10.94 15.44
C ASP A 69 -1.06 -10.87 13.93
N PRO A 70 -0.50 -9.74 13.44
CA PRO A 70 -0.08 -9.63 12.05
C PRO A 70 0.88 -10.76 11.64
N LEU A 71 0.54 -11.47 10.59
CA LEU A 71 1.39 -12.45 9.90
C LEU A 71 2.18 -11.85 8.75
N ALA A 72 1.74 -10.73 8.18
CA ALA A 72 2.46 -10.04 7.11
C ALA A 72 2.30 -8.53 7.20
N ARG A 73 3.32 -7.83 6.71
CA ARG A 73 3.30 -6.39 6.46
C ARG A 73 3.60 -6.15 4.99
N MET A 74 2.80 -5.31 4.35
CA MET A 74 2.94 -5.01 2.93
C MET A 74 2.94 -3.50 2.70
N VAL A 75 3.75 -3.06 1.75
CA VAL A 75 3.74 -1.68 1.26
C VAL A 75 3.33 -1.67 -0.19
N PHE A 76 2.31 -0.89 -0.51
CA PHE A 76 1.76 -0.72 -1.85
C PHE A 76 1.99 0.70 -2.33
N ARG A 77 2.19 0.86 -3.63
CA ARG A 77 2.19 2.15 -4.32
C ARG A 77 0.95 2.23 -5.19
N PHE A 78 0.29 3.38 -5.13
CA PHE A 78 -0.80 3.75 -6.02
C PHE A 78 -0.46 5.08 -6.69
N HIS A 79 -0.60 5.12 -8.00
CA HIS A 79 -0.58 6.33 -8.78
C HIS A 79 -2.03 6.68 -9.16
N ASP A 80 -2.34 7.96 -9.05
CA ASP A 80 -3.50 8.60 -9.65
C ASP A 80 -2.91 9.52 -10.72
N PRO A 81 -3.26 9.36 -12.00
CA PRO A 81 -2.67 10.17 -13.06
C PRO A 81 -3.24 11.60 -13.05
N GLY A 82 -4.15 11.89 -12.12
CA GLY A 82 -4.95 13.08 -12.13
C GLY A 82 -6.00 12.99 -13.22
N SER A 83 -6.72 14.09 -13.41
CA SER A 83 -7.75 14.14 -14.44
C SER A 83 -7.94 15.57 -14.91
N LEU A 84 -8.38 15.68 -16.17
CA LEU A 84 -8.87 16.92 -16.72
C LEU A 84 -10.32 16.67 -17.14
N SER A 85 -11.27 17.18 -16.37
CA SER A 85 -12.70 17.07 -16.68
C SER A 85 -13.34 18.45 -16.66
N GLY A 86 -13.68 18.97 -17.85
CA GLY A 86 -14.27 20.30 -18.00
C GLY A 86 -13.36 21.40 -17.42
N PHE A 87 -13.86 22.12 -16.40
CA PHE A 87 -13.12 23.18 -15.70
C PHE A 87 -12.30 22.71 -14.49
N SER A 88 -12.37 21.42 -14.14
CA SER A 88 -11.63 20.87 -12.99
C SER A 88 -10.38 20.11 -13.47
N ARG A 89 -9.25 20.41 -12.85
CA ARG A 89 -7.97 19.73 -13.03
C ARG A 89 -7.53 19.16 -11.70
N SER A 90 -7.23 17.86 -11.68
CA SER A 90 -6.50 17.22 -10.59
C SER A 90 -5.09 16.95 -11.06
N ASP A 91 -4.10 17.34 -10.26
CA ASP A 91 -2.72 16.98 -10.51
C ASP A 91 -2.49 15.49 -10.22
N PRO A 92 -1.53 14.85 -10.92
CA PRO A 92 -1.15 13.47 -10.66
C PRO A 92 -0.53 13.35 -9.26
N VAL A 93 -0.83 12.23 -8.59
CA VAL A 93 -0.38 11.96 -7.22
C VAL A 93 0.10 10.52 -7.13
N THR A 94 1.24 10.31 -6.48
CA THR A 94 1.71 8.96 -6.12
C THR A 94 1.76 8.84 -4.61
N ALA A 95 1.13 7.79 -4.09
CA ALA A 95 1.00 7.54 -2.67
C ALA A 95 1.44 6.12 -2.34
N CYS A 96 2.00 5.93 -1.15
CA CYS A 96 2.31 4.60 -0.64
C CYS A 96 1.52 4.31 0.63
N TYR A 97 1.12 3.06 0.79
CA TYR A 97 0.30 2.60 1.91
C TYR A 97 0.92 1.36 2.52
N GLU A 98 1.06 1.37 3.84
CA GLU A 98 1.36 0.16 4.61
C GLU A 98 0.04 -0.47 5.07
N ALA A 99 -0.05 -1.78 4.92
CA ALA A 99 -1.10 -2.58 5.52
C ALA A 99 -0.50 -3.81 6.19
N ARG A 100 -1.18 -4.27 7.24
CA ARG A 100 -0.83 -5.46 7.99
C ARG A 100 -1.96 -6.45 7.85
N PHE A 101 -1.61 -7.72 7.71
CA PHE A 101 -2.57 -8.81 7.55
C PHE A 101 -2.34 -9.84 8.66
N ASN A 102 -3.42 -10.34 9.24
CA ASN A 102 -3.44 -11.52 10.12
C ASN A 102 -4.27 -12.63 9.47
N TYR A 103 -4.61 -13.67 10.23
CA TYR A 103 -5.40 -14.79 9.73
C TYR A 103 -6.81 -14.41 9.26
N TYR A 104 -7.36 -13.31 9.76
CA TYR A 104 -8.72 -12.86 9.42
C TYR A 104 -8.74 -11.82 8.29
N GLY A 105 -7.58 -11.38 7.81
CA GLY A 105 -7.44 -10.36 6.76
C GLY A 105 -6.69 -9.13 7.26
N VAL A 106 -7.06 -7.94 6.77
CA VAL A 106 -6.38 -6.70 7.14
C VAL A 106 -6.60 -6.35 8.63
N VAL A 107 -5.52 -5.99 9.31
CA VAL A 107 -5.53 -5.51 10.70
C VAL A 107 -5.71 -4.00 10.69
N GLY A 108 -6.90 -3.53 11.05
CA GLY A 108 -7.25 -2.11 10.99
C GLY A 108 -7.46 -1.65 9.55
N SER A 109 -6.81 -0.55 9.17
CA SER A 109 -6.85 0.00 7.80
C SER A 109 -5.45 0.22 7.24
N ALA A 110 -5.37 0.31 5.91
CA ALA A 110 -4.16 0.80 5.26
C ALA A 110 -3.89 2.24 5.69
N HIS A 111 -2.64 2.56 5.99
CA HIS A 111 -2.22 3.91 6.36
C HIS A 111 -1.15 4.40 5.42
N ARG A 112 -1.20 5.70 5.09
CA ARG A 112 -0.23 6.31 4.18
C ARG A 112 1.14 6.33 4.84
N VAL A 113 2.15 5.94 4.07
CA VAL A 113 3.56 5.94 4.47
C VAL A 113 4.40 6.63 3.40
N SER A 114 5.62 7.02 3.76
CA SER A 114 6.58 7.46 2.75
C SER A 114 6.91 6.31 1.81
N CYS A 115 6.89 6.56 0.51
CA CYS A 115 7.29 5.54 -0.46
C CYS A 115 8.75 5.13 -0.22
N PRO A 116 9.05 3.83 -0.09
CA PRO A 116 10.42 3.35 0.03
C PRO A 116 11.27 3.85 -1.14
N LYS A 117 12.46 4.38 -0.82
CA LYS A 117 13.37 4.89 -1.85
C LYS A 117 13.87 3.72 -2.69
N LEU A 118 13.76 3.82 -4.01
CA LEU A 118 14.26 2.83 -4.98
C LEU A 118 13.58 1.45 -4.93
N ALA A 119 12.43 1.29 -4.25
CA ALA A 119 11.71 0.02 -4.30
C ALA A 119 11.18 -0.26 -5.71
N GLN A 120 11.60 -1.39 -6.26
CA GLN A 120 11.04 -1.92 -7.49
C GLN A 120 9.75 -2.68 -7.17
N PRO A 121 8.76 -2.67 -8.07
CA PRO A 121 7.58 -3.52 -7.94
C PRO A 121 7.98 -4.99 -7.76
N LEU A 122 7.43 -5.64 -6.74
CA LEU A 122 7.56 -7.07 -6.55
C LEU A 122 6.77 -7.79 -7.65
N THR A 123 7.45 -8.65 -8.39
CA THR A 123 6.86 -9.61 -9.33
C THR A 123 7.12 -11.01 -8.77
N PRO A 124 6.12 -11.68 -8.20
CA PRO A 124 6.26 -13.01 -7.64
C PRO A 124 6.43 -14.10 -8.71
#